data_AF-M3YIG5-F1
#
_entry.id   AF-M3YIG5-F1
#
_cell.length_a   1.000
_cell.length_b   1.000
_cell.length_c   1.000
_cell.angle_alpha   90.00
_cell.angle_beta   90.00
_cell.angle_gamma   90.00
#
_symmetry.space_group_name_H-M   'P 1'
#
loop_
_entity.id
_entity.type
_entity.pdbx_description
1 polymer ?
#
loop_
_entity_poly.entity_id
_entity_poly.type
_entity_poly.pdbx_seq_one_letter_code
_entity_poly.pdbx_strand_id
1 'polypeptide(L)'
;KGCLERLRNSRDRLLNRYRQAGGNMPRRAQNPLLVQEVMEEEWSALRARDSCPEALTQLEELLDLAVLEEIQQELADQEQCLLSEYEKSLQFDECCLSVMLAEWEANPLICPVCVRFNLRVSGGVVTCPCGLSLSSHSPGLTEQKLRACLEDSINEHGAHCPHTPEFSVTDGTEEKPSLLMSCVACDTWAVIL
;
A
#
# COMPACT_ATOMS: atom_id res chain seq x y z
N LYS A 1 15.54 15.44 38.14
CA LYS A 1 16.91 15.97 37.97
C LYS A 1 17.95 15.34 38.91
N GLY A 2 17.63 14.99 40.17
CA GLY A 2 18.63 14.48 41.13
C GLY A 2 19.22 13.07 40.91
N CYS A 3 18.60 12.17 40.13
CA CYS A 3 19.14 10.81 39.95
C CYS A 3 20.40 10.78 39.05
N LEU A 4 20.40 11.55 37.96
CA LEU A 4 21.54 11.65 37.05
C LEU A 4 22.75 12.33 37.72
N GLU A 5 22.52 13.37 38.54
CA GLU A 5 23.59 13.99 39.33
C GLU A 5 24.17 13.03 40.36
N ARG A 6 23.35 12.20 41.01
CA ARG A 6 23.84 11.16 41.93
C ARG A 6 24.70 10.12 41.21
N LEU A 7 24.29 9.69 40.01
CA LEU A 7 25.05 8.72 39.23
C LEU A 7 26.40 9.30 38.78
N ARG A 8 26.40 10.55 38.30
CA ARG A 8 27.62 11.27 37.90
C ARG A 8 28.57 11.46 39.08
N ASN A 9 28.05 11.87 40.24
CA ASN A 9 28.84 12.04 41.46
C ASN A 9 29.37 10.72 42.03
N SER A 10 28.62 9.62 41.89
CA SER A 10 29.09 8.28 42.28
C SER A 10 30.25 7.83 41.39
N ARG A 11 30.09 7.99 40.07
CA ARG A 11 31.12 7.66 39.08
C ARG A 11 32.39 8.47 39.31
N ASP A 12 32.27 9.79 39.50
CA ASP A 12 33.42 10.67 39.70
C ASP A 12 34.16 10.35 41.01
N ARG A 13 33.44 9.96 42.09
CA ARG A 13 34.05 9.46 43.33
C ARG A 13 34.79 8.14 43.15
N LEU A 14 34.28 7.25 42.31
CA LEU A 14 34.90 5.95 42.05
C LEU A 14 36.18 6.12 41.21
N LEU A 15 36.11 6.93 40.16
CA LEU A 15 37.26 7.27 39.32
C LEU A 15 38.34 8.03 40.10
N ASN A 16 37.95 8.98 40.96
CA ASN A 16 38.92 9.68 41.82
C ASN A 16 39.57 8.76 42.85
N ARG A 17 38.83 7.79 43.42
CA ARG A 17 39.44 6.76 44.28
C ARG A 17 40.49 5.94 43.53
N TYR A 18 40.20 5.52 42.30
CA TYR A 18 41.17 4.80 41.47
C TYR A 18 42.39 5.65 41.12
N ARG A 19 42.20 6.92 40.73
CA ARG A 19 43.32 7.84 40.44
C ARG A 19 44.17 8.14 41.68
N GLN A 20 43.55 8.26 42.85
CA GLN A 20 44.25 8.51 44.12
C GLN A 20 44.94 7.26 44.67
N ALA A 21 44.37 6.07 44.42
CA ALA A 21 45.00 4.79 44.76
C ALA A 21 46.35 4.58 44.03
N GLY A 22 46.53 5.21 42.86
CA GLY A 22 47.82 5.26 42.16
C GLY A 22 48.76 6.40 42.58
N GLY A 23 48.29 7.36 43.39
CA GLY A 23 48.99 8.62 43.69
C GLY A 23 49.73 8.70 45.02
N ASN A 24 49.53 7.74 45.94
CA ASN A 24 50.12 7.77 47.29
C ASN A 24 51.28 6.79 47.51
N MET A 25 51.84 6.22 46.45
CA MET A 25 53.10 5.48 46.56
C MET A 25 54.27 6.48 46.55
N PRO A 26 55.24 6.35 47.48
CA PRO A 26 56.46 7.14 47.42
C PRO A 26 57.14 6.88 46.08
N ARG A 27 57.57 7.95 45.42
CA ARG A 27 58.24 8.01 44.11
C ARG A 27 59.34 6.94 43.96
N ARG A 28 58.96 5.71 43.65
CA ARG A 28 59.85 4.63 43.22
C ARG A 28 59.43 4.26 41.81
N ALA A 29 60.14 4.88 40.86
CA ALA A 29 60.17 4.60 39.43
C ALA A 29 58.82 4.22 38.78
N GLN A 30 58.15 5.22 38.21
CA GLN A 30 57.30 5.00 37.05
C GLN A 30 58.19 4.44 35.93
N ASN A 31 58.36 3.12 35.87
CA ASN A 31 58.98 2.46 34.73
C ASN A 31 57.84 2.10 33.76
N PRO A 32 57.61 2.87 32.67
CA PRO A 32 56.69 2.47 31.62
C PRO A 32 57.05 1.09 31.03
N LEU A 33 58.32 0.68 31.19
CA LEU A 33 58.81 -0.65 30.87
C LEU A 33 58.14 -1.77 31.68
N LEU A 34 57.82 -1.57 32.96
CA LEU A 34 57.14 -2.59 33.78
C LEU A 34 55.69 -2.78 33.36
N VAL A 35 55.00 -1.70 32.97
CA VAL A 35 53.62 -1.79 32.48
C VAL A 35 53.60 -2.44 31.10
N GLN A 36 54.58 -2.10 30.24
CA GLN A 36 54.72 -2.71 28.94
C GLN A 36 55.11 -4.19 29.02
N GLU A 37 56.03 -4.56 29.92
CA GLU A 37 56.39 -5.95 30.20
C GLU A 37 55.18 -6.74 30.70
N VAL A 38 54.45 -6.22 31.69
CA VAL A 38 53.22 -6.89 32.20
C VAL A 38 52.15 -6.96 31.10
N MET A 39 52.00 -5.92 30.27
CA MET A 39 51.07 -5.98 29.14
C MET A 39 51.51 -7.02 28.11
N GLU A 40 52.79 -7.10 27.75
CA GLU A 40 53.30 -8.06 26.78
C GLU A 40 53.25 -9.49 27.32
N GLU A 41 53.45 -9.68 28.62
CA GLU A 41 53.38 -10.95 29.32
C GLU A 41 51.92 -11.43 29.46
N GLU A 42 51.00 -10.57 29.90
CA GLU A 42 49.57 -10.86 29.94
C GLU A 42 48.98 -11.04 28.52
N TRP A 43 49.42 -10.24 27.55
CA TRP A 43 49.00 -10.40 26.14
C TRP A 43 49.54 -11.68 25.53
N SER A 44 50.75 -12.10 25.90
CA SER A 44 51.31 -13.39 25.47
C SER A 44 50.64 -14.57 26.16
N ALA A 45 50.24 -14.45 27.44
CA ALA A 45 49.46 -15.44 28.16
C ALA A 45 48.04 -15.60 27.58
N LEU A 46 47.40 -14.49 27.20
CA LEU A 46 46.11 -14.50 26.51
C LEU A 46 46.22 -15.14 25.13
N ARG A 47 47.21 -14.78 24.32
CA ARG A 47 47.45 -15.44 23.03
C ARG A 47 47.78 -16.92 23.18
N ALA A 48 48.51 -17.32 24.21
CA ALA A 48 48.79 -18.73 24.49
C ALA A 48 47.51 -19.51 24.83
N ARG A 49 46.51 -18.85 25.45
CA ARG A 49 45.18 -19.41 25.71
C ARG A 49 44.27 -19.43 24.48
N ASP A 50 44.39 -18.43 23.60
CA ASP A 50 43.68 -18.35 22.31
C ASP A 50 44.31 -19.26 21.24
N SER A 51 45.53 -19.76 21.45
CA SER A 51 46.21 -20.72 20.58
C SER A 51 45.77 -22.17 20.81
N CYS A 52 44.95 -22.41 21.83
CA CYS A 52 44.35 -23.71 22.09
C CYS A 52 43.13 -23.93 21.18
N PRO A 53 43.08 -25.04 20.42
CA PRO A 53 41.85 -25.46 19.73
C PRO A 53 40.65 -25.56 20.69
N GLU A 54 40.91 -25.75 21.99
CA GLU A 54 39.89 -25.75 23.06
C GLU A 54 39.12 -24.42 23.22
N ALA A 55 39.67 -23.27 22.85
CA ALA A 55 39.00 -21.97 23.05
C ALA A 55 37.95 -21.69 21.97
N LEU A 56 38.21 -22.10 20.72
CA LEU A 56 37.23 -22.06 19.62
C LEU A 56 36.13 -23.11 19.83
N THR A 57 36.50 -24.31 20.29
CA THR A 57 35.52 -25.35 20.63
C THR A 57 34.70 -24.98 21.88
N GLN A 58 35.26 -24.30 22.88
CA GLN A 58 34.48 -23.73 23.99
C GLN A 58 33.54 -22.60 23.56
N LEU A 59 33.90 -21.81 22.53
CA LEU A 59 33.02 -20.79 21.97
C LEU A 59 31.87 -21.43 21.17
N GLU A 60 32.13 -22.52 20.45
CA GLU A 60 31.13 -23.39 19.81
C GLU A 60 30.27 -24.15 20.83
N GLU A 61 30.79 -24.49 22.01
CA GLU A 61 30.02 -25.08 23.13
C GLU A 61 29.19 -24.03 23.90
N LEU A 62 29.67 -22.78 23.97
CA LEU A 62 28.97 -21.65 24.61
C LEU A 62 27.85 -21.08 23.74
N LEU A 63 28.00 -21.18 22.43
CA LEU A 63 26.99 -20.80 21.45
C LEU A 63 26.32 -22.09 20.96
N ASP A 64 25.30 -22.54 21.69
CA ASP A 64 24.56 -23.76 21.38
C ASP A 64 24.12 -23.76 19.90
N LEU A 65 24.82 -24.55 19.07
CA LEU A 65 24.59 -24.64 17.63
C LEU A 65 23.11 -24.96 17.31
N ALA A 66 22.45 -25.71 18.18
CA ALA A 66 21.02 -26.00 18.06
C ALA A 66 20.16 -24.74 18.18
N VAL A 67 20.53 -23.79 19.06
CA VAL A 67 19.83 -22.51 19.21
C VAL A 67 20.03 -21.63 17.99
N LEU A 68 21.21 -21.65 17.37
CA LEU A 68 21.43 -20.92 16.12
C LEU A 68 20.63 -21.52 14.96
N GLU A 69 20.57 -22.84 14.84
CA GLU A 69 19.75 -23.53 13.84
C GLU A 69 18.26 -23.23 14.04
N GLU A 70 17.77 -23.22 15.28
CA GLU A 70 16.40 -22.85 15.61
C GLU A 70 16.09 -21.40 15.20
N ILE A 71 16.98 -20.45 15.51
CA ILE A 71 16.82 -19.05 15.10
C ILE A 71 16.83 -18.91 13.58
N GLN A 72 17.72 -19.63 12.88
CA GLN A 72 17.77 -19.61 11.42
C GLN A 72 16.48 -20.16 10.81
N GLN A 73 15.93 -21.23 11.38
CA GLN A 73 14.66 -21.80 10.92
C GLN A 73 13.50 -20.83 11.19
N GLU A 74 13.42 -20.22 12.37
CA GLU A 74 12.39 -19.24 12.70
C GLU A 74 12.44 -18.04 11.73
N LEU A 75 13.64 -17.54 11.41
CA LEU A 75 13.80 -16.45 10.46
C LEU A 75 13.38 -16.84 9.04
N ALA A 76 13.71 -18.05 8.60
CA ALA A 76 13.29 -18.56 7.29
C ALA A 76 11.77 -18.72 7.21
N ASP A 77 11.14 -19.24 8.27
CA ASP A 77 9.69 -19.39 8.37
C ASP A 77 9.01 -18.01 8.36
N GLN A 78 9.56 -17.04 9.10
CA GLN A 78 9.07 -15.66 9.11
C GLN A 78 9.18 -15.00 7.73
N GLU A 79 10.30 -15.17 7.04
CA GLU A 79 10.48 -14.67 5.67
C GLU A 79 9.45 -15.28 4.72
N GLN A 80 9.23 -16.60 4.80
CA GLN A 80 8.25 -17.29 3.98
C GLN A 80 6.82 -16.83 4.28
N CYS A 81 6.48 -16.59 5.55
CA CYS A 81 5.21 -16.00 5.95
C CYS A 81 5.02 -14.60 5.36
N LEU A 82 6.04 -13.73 5.48
CA LEU A 82 6.00 -12.37 4.92
C LEU A 82 5.80 -12.38 3.40
N LEU A 83 6.52 -13.24 2.68
CA LEU A 83 6.36 -13.41 1.24
C LEU A 83 4.95 -13.90 0.90
N SER A 84 4.42 -14.88 1.63
CA SER A 84 3.05 -15.39 1.42
C SER A 84 1.98 -14.32 1.65
N GLU A 85 2.12 -13.49 2.68
CA GLU A 85 1.20 -12.38 2.93
C GLU A 85 1.26 -11.32 1.83
N TYR A 86 2.47 -10.99 1.36
CA TYR A 86 2.67 -10.07 0.26
C TYR A 86 2.05 -10.58 -1.05
N GLU A 87 2.28 -11.85 -1.38
CA GLU A 87 1.65 -12.50 -2.55
C GLU A 87 0.13 -12.49 -2.48
N LYS A 88 -0.46 -12.76 -1.31
CA LYS A 88 -1.92 -12.66 -1.11
C LYS A 88 -2.43 -11.24 -1.30
N SER A 89 -1.70 -10.23 -0.82
CA SER A 89 -2.06 -8.83 -1.04
C SER A 89 -2.01 -8.47 -2.52
N LEU A 90 -0.95 -8.88 -3.23
CA LEU A 90 -0.84 -8.66 -4.67
C LEU A 90 -1.97 -9.33 -5.44
N GLN A 91 -2.31 -10.57 -5.11
CA GLN A 91 -3.44 -11.28 -5.73
C GLN A 91 -4.77 -10.57 -5.48
N PHE A 92 -4.97 -10.00 -4.28
CA PHE A 92 -6.14 -9.19 -3.98
C PHE A 92 -6.19 -7.93 -4.86
N ASP A 93 -5.08 -7.21 -4.95
CA ASP A 93 -4.97 -6.00 -5.76
C ASP A 93 -5.20 -6.30 -7.25
N GLU A 94 -4.62 -7.39 -7.76
CA GLU A 94 -4.83 -7.87 -9.12
C GLU A 94 -6.29 -8.25 -9.38
N CYS A 95 -6.93 -8.96 -8.45
CA CYS A 95 -8.36 -9.27 -8.51
C CYS A 95 -9.20 -7.99 -8.59
N CYS A 96 -8.94 -7.01 -7.72
CA CYS A 96 -9.66 -5.74 -7.73
C CYS A 96 -9.49 -5.00 -9.06
N LEU A 97 -8.26 -4.91 -9.57
CA LEU A 97 -7.99 -4.31 -10.88
C LEU A 97 -8.70 -5.06 -12.00
N SER A 98 -8.72 -6.39 -11.98
CA SER A 98 -9.39 -7.19 -13.01
C SER A 98 -10.90 -6.92 -13.07
N VAL A 99 -11.56 -6.76 -11.92
CA VAL A 99 -12.99 -6.44 -11.85
C VAL A 99 -13.25 -5.04 -12.41
N MET A 100 -12.43 -4.06 -12.03
CA MET A 100 -12.53 -2.71 -12.58
C MET A 100 -12.31 -2.72 -14.10
N LEU A 101 -11.28 -3.40 -14.60
CA LEU A 101 -11.02 -3.51 -16.03
C LEU A 101 -12.18 -4.17 -16.77
N ALA A 102 -12.76 -5.24 -16.23
CA ALA A 102 -13.91 -5.91 -16.82
C ALA A 102 -15.14 -4.98 -16.92
N GLU A 103 -15.40 -4.15 -15.90
CA GLU A 103 -16.47 -3.15 -15.94
C GLU A 103 -16.21 -2.07 -17.00
N TRP A 104 -14.97 -1.63 -17.17
CA TRP A 104 -14.58 -0.67 -18.20
C TRP A 104 -14.68 -1.27 -19.61
N GLU A 105 -14.19 -2.49 -19.82
CA GLU A 105 -14.25 -3.21 -21.10
C GLU A 105 -15.67 -3.54 -21.51
N ALA A 106 -16.57 -3.80 -20.55
CA ALA A 106 -17.99 -3.96 -20.81
C ALA A 106 -18.61 -2.71 -21.46
N ASN A 107 -17.95 -1.55 -21.35
CA ASN A 107 -18.36 -0.26 -21.92
C ASN A 107 -19.86 0.00 -21.67
N PRO A 108 -20.29 0.10 -20.40
CA PRO A 108 -21.70 0.22 -20.06
C PRO A 108 -22.26 1.58 -20.48
N LEU A 109 -23.50 1.60 -20.92
CA LEU A 109 -24.16 2.84 -21.35
C LEU A 109 -24.56 3.71 -20.15
N ILE A 110 -23.93 4.87 -19.97
CA ILE A 110 -24.26 5.81 -18.90
C ILE A 110 -25.61 6.48 -19.18
N CYS A 111 -26.46 6.61 -18.16
CA CYS A 111 -27.73 7.29 -18.27
C CYS A 111 -27.55 8.77 -18.66
N PRO A 112 -28.09 9.22 -19.81
CA PRO A 112 -27.88 10.59 -20.28
C PRO A 112 -28.63 11.63 -19.44
N VAL A 113 -29.66 11.22 -18.68
CA VAL A 113 -30.47 12.10 -17.82
C VAL A 113 -29.76 12.43 -16.51
N CYS A 114 -29.19 11.42 -15.84
CA CYS A 114 -28.60 11.61 -14.51
C CYS A 114 -27.07 11.64 -14.52
N VAL A 115 -26.43 11.15 -15.59
CA VAL A 115 -24.97 11.11 -15.78
C VAL A 115 -24.23 10.44 -14.61
N ARG A 116 -24.92 9.55 -13.89
CA ARG A 116 -24.43 8.92 -12.65
C ARG A 116 -24.45 7.40 -12.68
N PHE A 117 -25.46 6.81 -13.30
CA PHE A 117 -25.67 5.37 -13.26
C PHE A 117 -25.76 4.80 -14.67
N ASN A 118 -25.37 3.53 -14.80
CA ASN A 118 -25.49 2.79 -16.05
C ASN A 118 -26.95 2.38 -16.30
N LEU A 119 -27.37 2.49 -17.56
CA LEU A 119 -28.66 2.00 -18.01
C LEU A 119 -28.67 0.48 -18.03
N ARG A 120 -29.83 -0.10 -17.70
CA ARG A 120 -30.10 -1.52 -17.88
C ARG A 120 -31.17 -1.69 -18.94
N VAL A 121 -30.84 -2.42 -19.99
CA VAL A 121 -31.78 -2.75 -21.07
C VAL A 121 -32.17 -4.21 -20.94
N SER A 122 -33.45 -4.49 -20.73
CA SER A 122 -33.97 -5.86 -20.58
C SER A 122 -35.35 -5.97 -21.19
N GLY A 123 -35.54 -6.91 -22.11
CA GLY A 123 -36.84 -7.15 -22.75
C GLY A 123 -37.45 -5.94 -23.46
N GLY A 124 -36.62 -5.01 -23.97
CA GLY A 124 -37.08 -3.78 -24.62
C GLY A 124 -37.44 -2.63 -23.66
N VAL A 125 -37.20 -2.80 -22.36
CA VAL A 125 -37.36 -1.76 -21.34
C VAL A 125 -35.98 -1.26 -20.92
N VAL A 126 -35.83 0.07 -20.89
CA VAL A 126 -34.62 0.77 -20.43
C VAL A 126 -34.89 1.32 -19.04
N THR A 127 -34.06 0.97 -18.08
CA THR A 127 -34.21 1.40 -16.68
C THR A 127 -32.93 1.98 -16.12
N CYS A 128 -33.06 2.94 -15.20
CA CYS A 128 -31.95 3.53 -14.47
C CYS A 128 -32.29 3.67 -12.98
N PRO A 129 -31.34 3.46 -12.06
CA PRO A 129 -31.53 3.74 -10.64
C PRO A 129 -31.95 5.18 -10.30
N CYS A 130 -31.77 6.14 -11.20
CA CYS A 130 -32.29 7.50 -11.01
C CYS A 130 -33.82 7.64 -11.16
N GLY A 131 -34.52 6.55 -11.50
CA GLY A 131 -35.98 6.54 -11.71
C GLY A 131 -36.40 6.57 -13.19
N LEU A 132 -35.47 6.62 -14.14
CA LEU A 132 -35.78 6.52 -15.56
C LEU A 132 -36.34 5.13 -15.88
N SER A 133 -37.50 5.07 -16.53
CA SER A 133 -38.08 3.84 -17.06
C SER A 133 -38.75 4.12 -18.39
N LEU A 134 -38.16 3.62 -19.48
CA LEU A 134 -38.66 3.81 -20.84
C LEU A 134 -39.01 2.44 -21.44
N SER A 135 -40.19 2.32 -22.02
CA SER A 135 -40.58 1.12 -22.76
C SER A 135 -40.50 1.42 -24.25
N SER A 136 -39.64 0.72 -24.99
CA SER A 136 -39.57 0.92 -26.44
C SER A 136 -40.84 0.43 -27.13
N HIS A 137 -41.28 1.16 -28.14
CA HIS A 137 -42.33 0.73 -29.07
C HIS A 137 -41.82 -0.33 -30.06
N SER A 138 -40.50 -0.50 -30.17
CA SER A 138 -39.86 -1.42 -31.12
C SER A 138 -39.53 -2.78 -30.47
N PRO A 139 -40.00 -3.92 -31.04
CA PRO A 139 -39.59 -5.23 -30.57
C PRO A 139 -38.10 -5.45 -30.90
N GLY A 140 -37.26 -5.56 -29.87
CA GLY A 140 -35.83 -5.82 -30.01
C GLY A 140 -34.91 -4.62 -29.84
N LEU A 141 -35.30 -3.62 -29.02
CA LEU A 141 -34.37 -2.63 -28.50
C LEU A 141 -33.30 -3.34 -27.65
N THR A 142 -32.05 -3.19 -28.05
CA THR A 142 -30.86 -3.66 -27.33
C THR A 142 -30.05 -2.47 -26.85
N GLU A 143 -29.16 -2.68 -25.88
CA GLU A 143 -28.24 -1.65 -25.41
C GLU A 143 -27.41 -1.05 -26.55
N GLN A 144 -26.93 -1.88 -27.48
CA GLN A 144 -26.16 -1.44 -28.65
C GLN A 144 -26.96 -0.54 -29.59
N LYS A 145 -28.24 -0.84 -29.83
CA LYS A 145 -29.10 0.00 -30.68
C LYS A 145 -29.35 1.35 -30.01
N LEU A 146 -29.64 1.34 -28.70
CA LEU A 146 -29.79 2.58 -27.94
C LEU A 146 -28.51 3.43 -27.96
N ARG A 147 -27.34 2.77 -27.84
CA ARG A 147 -26.04 3.43 -27.96
C ARG A 147 -25.87 4.14 -29.29
N ALA A 148 -26.08 3.41 -30.38
CA ALA A 148 -25.99 3.97 -31.72
C ALA A 148 -26.96 5.16 -31.88
N CYS A 149 -28.21 5.04 -31.46
CA CYS A 149 -29.17 6.15 -31.55
C CYS A 149 -28.72 7.40 -30.78
N LEU A 150 -28.18 7.24 -29.58
CA LEU A 150 -27.67 8.36 -28.78
C LEU A 150 -26.41 8.96 -29.41
N GLU A 151 -25.45 8.13 -29.81
CA GLU A 151 -24.21 8.57 -30.44
C GLU A 151 -24.49 9.29 -31.76
N ASP A 152 -25.34 8.74 -32.62
CA ASP A 152 -25.73 9.35 -33.90
C ASP A 152 -26.37 10.73 -33.67
N SER A 153 -27.33 10.82 -32.73
CA SER A 153 -28.02 12.08 -32.44
C SER A 153 -27.07 13.14 -31.86
N ILE A 154 -26.17 12.74 -30.95
CA ILE A 154 -25.19 13.64 -30.35
C ILE A 154 -24.14 14.07 -31.39
N ASN A 155 -23.69 13.17 -32.25
CA ASN A 155 -22.70 13.45 -33.29
C ASN A 155 -23.27 14.36 -34.38
N GLU A 156 -24.52 14.13 -34.81
CA GLU A 156 -25.22 14.98 -35.78
C GLU A 156 -25.39 16.40 -35.24
N HIS A 157 -25.77 16.53 -33.97
CA HIS A 157 -25.82 17.81 -33.28
C HIS A 157 -24.41 18.44 -33.15
N GLY A 158 -23.42 17.67 -32.72
CA GLY A 158 -22.04 18.10 -32.49
C GLY A 158 -21.33 18.61 -33.75
N ALA A 159 -21.75 18.15 -34.93
CA ALA A 159 -21.26 18.66 -36.21
C ALA A 159 -21.65 20.12 -36.46
N HIS A 160 -22.75 20.59 -35.85
CA HIS A 160 -23.33 21.91 -36.08
C HIS A 160 -23.29 22.83 -34.84
N CYS A 161 -23.14 22.26 -33.65
CA CYS A 161 -23.16 22.99 -32.39
C CYS A 161 -22.13 22.43 -31.39
N PRO A 162 -21.24 23.26 -30.81
CA PRO A 162 -20.25 22.80 -29.84
C PRO A 162 -20.82 22.63 -28.42
N HIS A 163 -22.08 22.99 -28.17
CA HIS A 163 -22.70 22.88 -26.86
C HIS A 163 -23.15 21.45 -26.57
N THR A 164 -23.10 21.04 -25.30
CA THR A 164 -23.59 19.73 -24.88
C THR A 164 -25.13 19.76 -24.80
N PRO A 165 -25.84 18.86 -25.49
CA PRO A 165 -27.30 18.79 -25.39
C PRO A 165 -27.73 18.24 -24.02
N GLU A 166 -28.89 18.68 -23.56
CA GLU A 166 -29.54 18.19 -22.34
C GLU A 166 -30.53 17.07 -22.67
N PHE A 167 -30.70 16.13 -21.75
CA PHE A 167 -31.63 15.01 -21.90
C PHE A 167 -32.73 15.08 -20.86
N SER A 168 -33.96 14.90 -21.32
CA SER A 168 -35.17 14.91 -20.47
C SER A 168 -36.13 13.81 -20.89
N VAL A 169 -37.10 13.53 -20.03
CA VAL A 169 -38.14 12.52 -20.26
C VAL A 169 -39.48 13.22 -20.36
N THR A 170 -40.29 12.89 -21.35
CA THR A 170 -41.69 13.33 -21.36
C THR A 170 -42.49 12.56 -20.31
N ASP A 171 -43.10 13.30 -19.39
CA ASP A 171 -44.05 12.75 -18.42
C ASP A 171 -45.47 13.11 -18.92
N GLY A 172 -45.93 12.37 -19.93
CA GLY A 172 -47.25 12.55 -20.52
C GLY A 172 -48.27 11.64 -19.85
N THR A 173 -49.35 12.19 -19.30
CA THR A 173 -50.42 11.41 -18.64
C THR A 173 -51.17 10.42 -19.55
N GLU A 174 -50.95 10.46 -20.87
CA GLU A 174 -51.58 9.57 -21.85
C GLU A 174 -50.59 8.89 -22.83
N GLU A 175 -49.35 9.38 -22.93
CA GLU A 175 -48.32 8.84 -23.84
C GLU A 175 -47.21 8.15 -23.04
N LYS A 176 -46.62 7.09 -23.60
CA LYS A 176 -45.49 6.40 -22.95
C LYS A 176 -44.32 7.37 -22.82
N PRO A 177 -43.54 7.30 -21.73
CA PRO A 177 -42.43 8.21 -21.52
C PRO A 177 -41.38 8.00 -22.62
N SER A 178 -40.99 9.10 -23.26
CA SER A 178 -40.01 9.15 -24.33
C SER A 178 -38.77 9.91 -23.89
N LEU A 179 -37.61 9.54 -24.44
CA LEU A 179 -36.35 10.24 -24.17
C LEU A 179 -36.15 11.35 -25.20
N LEU A 180 -35.95 12.57 -24.73
CA LEU A 180 -35.67 13.72 -25.59
C LEU A 180 -34.27 14.24 -25.37
N MET A 181 -33.67 14.67 -26.48
CA MET A 181 -32.47 15.47 -26.53
C MET A 181 -32.87 16.90 -26.91
N SER A 182 -32.38 17.90 -26.19
CA SER A 182 -32.64 19.32 -26.48
C SER A 182 -31.39 20.16 -26.26
N CYS A 183 -31.14 21.15 -27.12
CA CYS A 183 -30.03 22.09 -26.96
C CYS A 183 -30.53 23.53 -26.99
N VAL A 184 -30.29 24.26 -25.90
CA VAL A 184 -30.73 25.66 -25.73
C VAL A 184 -29.95 26.64 -26.63
N ALA A 185 -28.78 26.24 -27.14
CA ALA A 185 -27.93 27.13 -27.93
C ALA A 185 -28.32 27.20 -29.41
N CYS A 186 -28.86 26.11 -29.97
CA CYS A 186 -29.23 26.01 -31.38
C CYS A 186 -30.71 25.69 -31.60
N ASP A 187 -31.49 25.60 -30.51
CA ASP A 187 -32.91 25.24 -30.49
C ASP A 187 -33.24 23.88 -31.15
N THR A 188 -32.25 23.01 -31.32
CA THR A 188 -32.44 21.65 -31.82
C THR A 188 -33.04 20.76 -30.73
N TRP A 189 -34.03 19.97 -31.11
CA TRP A 189 -34.57 18.90 -30.28
C TRP A 189 -34.81 17.64 -31.10
N ALA A 190 -34.67 16.47 -30.47
CA ALA A 190 -34.89 15.18 -31.10
C ALA A 190 -35.49 14.19 -30.10
N VAL A 191 -36.39 13.33 -30.58
CA VAL A 191 -36.91 12.20 -29.81
C VAL A 191 -36.05 10.98 -30.10
N ILE A 192 -35.49 10.38 -29.05
CA ILE A 192 -34.54 9.26 -29.15
C ILE A 192 -35.27 7.91 -29.01
N LEU A 193 -36.25 7.82 -28.11
CA LEU A 193 -36.99 6.60 -27.77
C LEU A 193 -38.46 6.86 -27.51
#